data_AF-A0A527FXN0-F1
#
_entry.id   AF-A0A527FXN0-F1
#
_cell.length_a   1.000
_cell.length_b   1.000
_cell.length_c   1.000
_cell.angle_alpha   90.00
_cell.angle_beta   90.00
_cell.angle_gamma   90.00
#
_symmetry.space_group_name_H-M   'P 1'
#
loop_
_entity.id
_entity.type
_entity.pdbx_description
1 polymer ?
#
loop_
_entity_poly.entity_id
_entity_poly.type
_entity_poly.pdbx_seq_one_letter_code
_entity_poly.pdbx_strand_id
1 'polypeptide(L)'
;MQAARQGGHEIVMQVPLEPFDYPKVNPGRNTLTVAASADENLKSLHWALSRTTNYTGVMNYMGARFSADAAAMEPFMAELGKRGLAYIDD
;
A
#
# COMPACT_ATOMS: atom_id res chain seq x y z
N MET A 1 -9.33 -14.59 -3.94
CA MET A 1 -9.91 -13.61 -4.88
C MET A 1 -11.22 -14.06 -5.49
N GLN A 2 -11.24 -15.06 -6.38
CA GLN A 2 -12.49 -15.49 -7.07
C GLN A 2 -13.60 -15.94 -6.11
N ALA A 3 -13.28 -16.81 -5.14
CA ALA A 3 -14.25 -17.26 -4.14
C ALA A 3 -14.80 -16.10 -3.28
N ALA A 4 -13.95 -15.15 -2.87
CA ALA A 4 -14.38 -13.99 -2.10
C ALA A 4 -15.35 -13.11 -2.92
N ARG A 5 -15.06 -12.88 -4.21
CA ARG A 5 -15.97 -12.13 -5.10
C ARG A 5 -17.27 -12.87 -5.36
N GLN A 6 -17.23 -14.19 -5.58
CA GLN A 6 -18.44 -15.00 -5.76
C GLN A 6 -19.31 -15.01 -4.49
N GLY A 7 -18.70 -14.90 -3.30
CA GLY A 7 -19.40 -14.74 -2.03
C GLY A 7 -19.92 -13.32 -1.76
N GLY A 8 -19.75 -12.36 -2.69
CA GLY A 8 -20.20 -10.98 -2.51
C GLY A 8 -19.30 -10.12 -1.62
N HIS A 9 -18.08 -10.56 -1.31
CA HIS A 9 -17.16 -9.81 -0.47
C HIS A 9 -16.44 -8.69 -1.24
N GLU A 10 -16.27 -7.57 -0.57
CA GLU A 10 -15.30 -6.56 -0.97
C GLU A 10 -13.87 -7.02 -0.66
N ILE A 11 -12.91 -6.50 -1.41
CA ILE A 11 -11.52 -6.91 -1.31
C ILE A 11 -10.66 -5.67 -1.18
N VAL A 12 -9.80 -5.69 -0.17
CA VAL A 12 -8.82 -4.65 0.10
C VAL A 12 -7.43 -5.23 -0.13
N MET A 13 -6.57 -4.46 -0.79
CA MET A 13 -5.20 -4.87 -1.09
C MET A 13 -4.25 -4.40 0.03
N GLN A 14 -3.56 -5.34 0.66
CA GLN A 14 -2.49 -5.03 1.60
C GLN A 14 -1.23 -4.58 0.87
N VAL A 15 -0.70 -3.40 1.22
CA VAL A 15 0.55 -2.86 0.68
C VAL A 15 1.61 -2.83 1.78
N PRO A 16 2.81 -3.41 1.55
CA PRO A 16 3.89 -3.40 2.52
C PRO A 16 4.44 -1.99 2.69
N LEU A 17 4.35 -1.47 3.92
CA LEU A 17 4.83 -0.14 4.28
C LEU A 17 5.89 -0.23 5.39
N GLU A 18 6.82 0.72 5.42
CA GLU A 18 7.93 0.73 6.38
C GLU A 18 7.47 0.82 7.85
N PRO A 19 7.80 -0.17 8.70
CA PRO A 19 7.68 -0.04 10.16
C PRO A 19 8.89 0.70 10.76
N PHE A 20 8.82 1.09 12.03
CA PHE A 20 9.95 1.75 12.71
C PHE A 20 11.23 0.91 12.77
N ASP A 21 11.12 -0.42 12.85
CA ASP A 21 12.26 -1.34 12.96
C ASP A 21 12.82 -1.80 11.61
N TYR A 22 12.49 -1.14 10.50
CA TYR A 22 13.07 -1.47 9.19
C TYR A 22 14.59 -1.18 9.16
N PRO A 23 15.45 -2.05 8.58
CA PRO A 23 15.14 -3.28 7.85
C PRO A 23 15.13 -4.57 8.69
N LYS A 24 15.23 -4.50 10.03
CA LYS A 24 15.20 -5.70 10.90
C LYS A 24 13.85 -6.40 10.81
N VAL A 25 12.77 -5.63 10.78
CA VAL A 25 11.42 -6.12 10.45
C VAL A 25 11.10 -5.70 9.02
N ASN A 26 11.16 -6.66 8.10
CA ASN A 26 10.94 -6.43 6.67
C ASN A 26 9.60 -7.01 6.21
N PRO A 27 8.60 -6.17 5.87
CA PRO A 27 7.29 -6.62 5.41
C PRO A 27 7.33 -7.41 4.09
N GLY A 28 8.39 -7.24 3.30
CA GLY A 28 8.61 -8.01 2.08
C GLY A 28 9.25 -7.22 0.95
N ARG A 29 9.19 -7.80 -0.25
CA ARG A 29 9.70 -7.16 -1.47
C ARG A 29 8.81 -5.98 -1.86
N ASN A 30 9.43 -4.91 -2.38
CA ASN A 30 8.75 -3.66 -2.75
C ASN A 30 8.04 -2.98 -1.56
N THR A 31 8.62 -3.07 -0.37
CA THR A 31 8.17 -2.25 0.78
C THR A 31 8.38 -0.78 0.44
N LEU A 32 7.35 0.04 0.62
CA LEU A 32 7.46 1.49 0.48
C LEU A 32 8.16 2.05 1.71
N THR A 33 9.15 2.92 1.49
CA THR A 33 9.99 3.47 2.57
C THR A 33 10.07 4.98 2.51
N VAL A 34 10.20 5.63 3.66
CA VAL A 34 10.37 7.09 3.76
C VAL A 34 11.70 7.56 3.18
N ALA A 35 12.69 6.66 3.09
CA ALA A 35 13.99 6.95 2.49
C ALA A 35 13.99 6.90 0.95
N ALA A 36 13.02 6.19 0.35
CA ALA A 36 12.88 6.11 -1.09
C ALA A 36 12.25 7.39 -1.66
N SER A 37 12.62 7.73 -2.90
CA SER A 37 11.97 8.82 -3.61
C SER A 37 10.49 8.51 -3.88
N ALA A 38 9.69 9.55 -4.12
CA ALA A 38 8.29 9.39 -4.46
C ALA A 38 8.09 8.47 -5.68
N ASP A 39 8.91 8.62 -6.73
CA ASP A 39 8.82 7.80 -7.94
C ASP A 39 9.14 6.31 -7.68
N GLU A 40 10.12 6.04 -6.81
CA GLU A 40 10.44 4.66 -6.40
C GLU A 40 9.28 4.03 -5.60
N ASN A 41 8.72 4.77 -4.64
CA ASN A 41 7.57 4.33 -3.87
C ASN A 41 6.34 4.12 -4.76
N LEU A 42 6.09 4.99 -5.74
CA LEU A 42 5.00 4.83 -6.71
C LEU A 42 5.22 3.60 -7.60
N LYS A 43 6.46 3.33 -8.02
CA LYS A 43 6.78 2.11 -8.78
C LYS A 43 6.53 0.86 -7.94
N SER A 44 6.91 0.86 -6.66
CA SER A 44 6.64 -0.23 -5.73
C SER A 44 5.15 -0.40 -5.46
N LEU A 45 4.40 0.70 -5.32
CA LEU A 45 2.95 0.70 -5.20
C LEU A 45 2.30 0.10 -6.44
N HIS A 46 2.68 0.54 -7.64
CA HIS A 46 2.12 0.01 -8.89
C HIS A 46 2.42 -1.48 -9.06
N TRP A 47 3.61 -1.91 -8.65
CA TRP A 47 3.94 -3.32 -8.60
C TRP A 47 2.99 -4.08 -7.69
N ALA A 48 2.75 -3.60 -6.46
CA ALA A 48 1.81 -4.22 -5.53
C ALA A 48 0.38 -4.25 -6.11
N LEU A 49 -0.11 -3.12 -6.64
CA LEU A 49 -1.44 -2.99 -7.25
C LEU A 49 -1.63 -3.89 -8.48
N SER A 50 -0.55 -4.24 -9.20
CA SER A 50 -0.60 -5.16 -10.33
C SER A 50 -0.71 -6.64 -9.95
N ARG A 51 -0.47 -6.99 -8.68
CA ARG A 51 -0.48 -8.39 -8.22
C ARG A 51 -1.86 -9.02 -8.26
N THR A 52 -2.90 -8.19 -8.23
CA THR A 52 -4.27 -8.65 -8.28
C THR A 52 -5.17 -7.60 -8.91
N THR A 53 -6.45 -7.88 -9.03
CA THR A 53 -7.45 -6.97 -9.62
C THR A 53 -8.74 -7.09 -8.82
N ASN A 54 -9.72 -6.22 -9.10
CA ASN A 54 -10.99 -6.16 -8.39
C ASN A 54 -10.77 -6.01 -6.88
N TYR A 55 -10.13 -4.93 -6.46
CA TYR A 55 -10.08 -4.46 -5.08
C TYR A 55 -10.73 -3.07 -5.01
N THR A 56 -11.34 -2.74 -3.87
CA THR A 56 -12.02 -1.46 -3.63
C THR A 56 -11.13 -0.45 -2.92
N GLY A 57 -10.06 -0.91 -2.29
CA GLY A 57 -9.11 -0.05 -1.59
C GLY A 57 -7.79 -0.74 -1.30
N VAL A 58 -6.93 0.03 -0.65
CA VAL A 58 -5.61 -0.37 -0.15
C VAL A 58 -5.62 -0.23 1.37
N MET A 59 -5.00 -1.19 2.05
CA MET A 59 -4.68 -1.07 3.48
C MET A 59 -3.18 -1.19 3.70
N ASN A 60 -2.70 -0.54 4.74
CA ASN A 60 -1.33 -0.71 5.21
C ASN A 60 -1.12 -2.15 5.72
N TYR A 61 0.05 -2.70 5.41
CA TYR A 61 0.59 -3.87 6.09
C TYR A 61 1.84 -3.41 6.84
N MET A 62 1.70 -3.29 8.17
CA MET A 62 2.61 -2.52 9.02
C MET A 62 2.58 -1.03 8.64
N GLY A 63 3.72 -0.36 8.48
CA GLY A 63 3.73 1.01 7.99
C GLY A 63 3.72 2.12 9.01
N ALA A 64 3.85 1.83 10.31
CA ALA A 64 3.80 2.85 11.37
C ALA A 64 4.77 4.04 11.15
N ARG A 65 5.92 3.80 10.50
CA ARG A 65 6.88 4.87 10.14
C ARG A 65 6.48 5.59 8.86
N PHE A 66 6.03 4.85 7.85
CA PHE A 66 5.59 5.42 6.57
C PHE A 66 4.33 6.29 6.74
N SER A 67 3.30 5.78 7.43
CA SER A 67 2.03 6.47 7.67
C SER A 67 2.19 7.73 8.53
N ALA A 68 3.24 7.80 9.36
CA ALA A 68 3.57 8.98 10.16
C ALA A 68 4.32 10.07 9.38
N ASP A 69 4.86 9.77 8.20
CA ASP A 69 5.59 10.72 7.36
C ASP A 69 4.65 11.36 6.32
N ALA A 70 4.32 12.64 6.53
CA ALA A 70 3.42 13.35 5.64
C ALA A 70 3.97 13.50 4.21
N ALA A 71 5.29 13.64 4.05
CA ALA A 71 5.92 13.81 2.73
C ALA A 71 5.92 12.50 1.92
N ALA A 72 5.99 11.35 2.59
CA ALA A 72 5.82 10.04 1.98
C ALA A 72 4.34 9.71 1.69
N MET A 73 3.44 10.09 2.60
CA MET A 73 2.00 9.81 2.47
C MET A 73 1.29 10.67 1.43
N GLU A 74 1.70 11.92 1.21
CA GLU A 74 1.07 12.81 0.24
C GLU A 74 1.05 12.24 -1.20
N PRO A 75 2.20 11.84 -1.81
CA PRO A 75 2.19 11.26 -3.15
C PRO A 75 1.48 9.90 -3.20
N PHE A 76 1.56 9.12 -2.11
CA PHE A 76 0.85 7.84 -1.99
C PHE A 76 -0.66 8.03 -2.04
N MET A 77 -1.21 8.93 -1.22
CA MET A 77 -2.63 9.25 -1.18
C MET A 77 -3.11 9.89 -2.48
N ALA A 78 -2.30 10.78 -3.09
CA ALA A 78 -2.62 11.38 -4.37
C ALA A 78 -2.77 10.33 -5.48
N GLU A 79 -1.91 9.30 -5.50
CA GLU A 79 -1.99 8.21 -6.46
C GLU A 79 -3.21 7.31 -6.23
N LEU A 80 -3.55 7.00 -4.97
CA LEU A 80 -4.78 6.26 -4.64
C LEU A 80 -6.03 7.03 -5.06
N GLY A 81 -6.06 8.34 -4.79
CA GLY A 81 -7.16 9.23 -5.17
C GLY A 81 -7.37 9.30 -6.68
N LYS A 82 -6.29 9.39 -7.48
CA LYS A 82 -6.36 9.32 -8.95
C LYS A 82 -6.98 8.03 -9.47
N ARG A 83 -6.81 6.93 -8.74
CA ARG A 83 -7.32 5.60 -9.08
C ARG A 83 -8.70 5.30 -8.49
N GLY A 84 -9.26 6.22 -7.69
CA GLY A 84 -10.53 6.01 -6.99
C GLY A 84 -10.47 4.90 -5.94
N LEU A 85 -9.29 4.65 -5.36
CA LEU A 85 -9.09 3.61 -4.35
C LEU A 85 -9.25 4.19 -2.95
N ALA A 86 -10.02 3.52 -2.09
CA ALA A 86 -10.06 3.84 -0.67
C ALA A 86 -8.71 3.51 -0.02
N TYR A 87 -8.33 4.29 1.00
CA TYR A 87 -7.25 3.94 1.92
C TYR A 87 -7.86 3.59 3.28
N ILE A 88 -7.45 2.46 3.84
CA ILE A 88 -7.90 1.96 5.14
C ILE A 88 -6.65 1.81 6.00
N ASP A 89 -6.61 2.55 7.11
CA ASP A 89 -5.56 2.43 8.12
C ASP A 89 -6.00 1.41 9.18
N ASP A 90 -5.05 0.63 9.70
CA ASP A 90 -5.29 -0.44 10.68
C ASP A 90 -5.23 0.02 12.15
#